data_AF-A0A932RVI0-F1
#
_entry.id   AF-A0A932RVI0-F1
#
_cell.length_a   1.000
_cell.length_b   1.000
_cell.length_c   1.000
_cell.angle_alpha   90.00
_cell.angle_beta   90.00
_cell.angle_gamma   90.00
#
_symmetry.space_group_name_H-M   'P 1'
#
loop_
_entity.id
_entity.type
_entity.pdbx_description
1 polymer ?
#
loop_
_entity_poly.entity_id
_entity_poly.type
_entity_poly.pdbx_seq_one_letter_code
_entity_poly.pdbx_strand_id
1 'polypeptide(L)'
;MRFPQVPARPGWLHGARGPIAVAAAVAATALLATALPAAGAANASGEDTSDTADLHAPRHPVSVEVFAPGNRDNAGDEGAGWFVDLAVSYPGSPAAAGFTARQLTGPAGHNNIPPSPGTFSPGKDDRLPGLVVLTSTTTAARTGFSGPGTNLANLFNVTGITDRSATSTEIWDTWIVGADIAGRDVDTVLTVAVVDDLNHDGIYNDAPSVVADLNGDGVVDAKDLRALGVASTIETVHFHINGAPIA
;
A
#
# COMPACT_ATOMS: atom_id res chain seq x y z
N MET A 1 5.88 -22.84 41.65
CA MET A 1 4.46 -22.49 41.84
C MET A 1 3.62 -23.36 40.90
N ARG A 2 2.42 -23.82 41.29
CA ARG A 2 1.58 -24.72 40.46
C ARG A 2 0.54 -23.91 39.71
N PHE A 3 0.42 -24.10 38.39
CA PHE A 3 -0.73 -23.63 37.62
C PHE A 3 -1.91 -24.59 37.82
N PRO A 4 -3.16 -24.09 37.95
CA PRO A 4 -4.35 -24.94 37.98
C PRO A 4 -4.69 -25.44 36.57
N GLN A 5 -4.97 -26.74 36.43
CA GLN A 5 -5.60 -27.27 35.22
C GLN A 5 -7.10 -26.93 35.22
N VAL A 6 -7.61 -26.47 34.07
CA VAL A 6 -9.06 -26.36 33.82
C VAL A 6 -9.50 -27.61 33.06
N PRO A 7 -10.50 -28.38 33.53
CA PRO A 7 -10.94 -29.60 32.87
C PRO A 7 -11.86 -29.31 31.67
N ALA A 8 -11.65 -30.02 30.57
CA ALA A 8 -12.61 -30.07 29.46
C ALA A 8 -13.90 -30.80 29.90
N ARG A 9 -15.05 -30.38 29.35
CA ARG A 9 -16.31 -31.13 29.45
C ARG A 9 -17.07 -31.16 28.11
N PRO A 10 -17.88 -32.22 27.87
CA PRO A 10 -18.37 -32.58 26.54
C PRO A 10 -19.73 -31.92 26.20
N GLY A 11 -20.05 -31.86 24.91
CA GLY A 11 -21.36 -31.41 24.43
C GLY A 11 -22.41 -32.54 24.37
N TRP A 12 -23.66 -32.18 24.06
CA TRP A 12 -24.73 -33.09 23.60
C TRP A 12 -25.93 -32.32 22.99
N LEU A 13 -26.49 -32.89 21.91
CA LEU A 13 -27.91 -32.93 21.48
C LEU A 13 -28.74 -31.68 21.08
N HIS A 14 -29.12 -31.67 19.79
CA HIS A 14 -30.49 -31.73 19.25
C HIS A 14 -31.65 -30.95 19.90
N GLY A 15 -32.43 -30.25 19.05
CA GLY A 15 -33.89 -30.50 19.00
C GLY A 15 -34.83 -29.33 18.61
N ALA A 16 -35.77 -29.63 17.70
CA ALA A 16 -37.03 -28.92 17.37
C ALA A 16 -36.94 -27.44 16.88
N ARG A 17 -37.43 -27.06 15.68
CA ARG A 17 -38.80 -27.15 15.08
C ARG A 17 -39.84 -26.22 15.74
N GLY A 18 -40.34 -25.25 14.98
CA GLY A 18 -41.61 -24.55 15.25
C GLY A 18 -41.76 -23.18 14.55
N PRO A 19 -42.52 -23.07 13.45
CA PRO A 19 -42.87 -21.78 12.84
C PRO A 19 -44.24 -21.29 13.33
N ILE A 20 -44.41 -19.98 13.55
CA ILE A 20 -45.73 -19.31 13.61
C ILE A 20 -45.63 -18.00 12.80
N ALA A 21 -46.69 -17.69 12.07
CA ALA A 21 -46.77 -16.62 11.07
C ALA A 21 -47.75 -15.51 11.50
N VAL A 22 -48.16 -14.68 10.53
CA VAL A 22 -49.27 -13.70 10.57
C VAL A 22 -48.90 -12.37 11.24
N ALA A 23 -49.25 -11.16 10.77
CA ALA A 23 -49.50 -10.51 9.46
C ALA A 23 -50.11 -9.12 9.77
N ALA A 24 -50.33 -8.30 8.73
CA ALA A 24 -51.13 -7.05 8.71
C ALA A 24 -50.53 -5.80 9.41
N ALA A 25 -50.88 -4.56 9.02
CA ALA A 25 -51.27 -4.03 7.70
C ALA A 25 -51.25 -2.47 7.73
N VAL A 26 -50.88 -1.87 6.59
CA VAL A 26 -51.37 -0.60 6.01
C VAL A 26 -51.82 0.56 6.93
N ALA A 27 -51.14 1.70 6.80
CA ALA A 27 -51.81 3.01 6.73
C ALA A 27 -50.97 3.98 5.88
N ALA A 28 -51.56 4.55 4.83
CA ALA A 28 -50.96 5.60 4.02
C ALA A 28 -51.78 6.89 4.17
N THR A 29 -51.11 8.04 4.28
CA THR A 29 -51.77 9.34 4.27
C THR A 29 -50.92 10.33 3.47
N ALA A 30 -51.49 10.89 2.41
CA ALA A 30 -50.88 11.95 1.61
C ALA A 30 -51.70 13.23 1.76
N LEU A 31 -51.03 14.39 1.80
CA LEU A 31 -51.66 15.70 1.60
C LEU A 31 -50.79 16.57 0.67
N LEU A 32 -51.38 16.96 -0.45
CA LEU A 32 -51.10 18.22 -1.18
C LEU A 32 -52.03 19.31 -0.57
N ALA A 33 -51.92 20.63 -0.74
CA ALA A 33 -51.04 21.56 -1.48
C ALA A 33 -50.83 22.83 -0.56
N THR A 34 -50.38 24.04 -0.93
CA THR A 34 -50.17 24.76 -2.21
C THR A 34 -49.09 25.85 -2.01
N ALA A 35 -48.80 26.70 -3.01
CA ALA A 35 -47.78 27.76 -2.96
C ALA A 35 -48.35 29.19 -3.07
N LEU A 36 -47.53 30.20 -2.73
CA LEU A 36 -47.47 31.56 -3.30
C LEU A 36 -46.06 32.16 -3.03
N PRO A 37 -45.53 33.07 -3.88
CA PRO A 37 -44.12 33.47 -3.83
C PRO A 37 -43.87 34.77 -3.04
N ALA A 38 -42.65 34.93 -2.54
CA ALA A 38 -42.11 36.21 -2.10
C ALA A 38 -40.74 36.45 -2.75
N ALA A 39 -40.59 37.57 -3.47
CA ALA A 39 -39.33 37.95 -4.09
C ALA A 39 -38.37 38.50 -3.02
N GLY A 40 -37.28 37.79 -2.76
CA GLY A 40 -36.14 38.25 -1.98
C GLY A 40 -34.99 38.64 -2.92
N ALA A 41 -34.32 39.77 -2.64
CA ALA A 41 -33.33 40.35 -3.54
C ALA A 41 -32.10 39.43 -3.75
N ALA A 42 -31.57 39.44 -4.96
CA ALA A 42 -30.32 38.75 -5.29
C ALA A 42 -29.13 39.41 -4.59
N ASN A 43 -28.38 38.61 -3.83
CA ASN A 43 -26.98 38.88 -3.50
C ASN A 43 -26.17 37.67 -4.01
N ALA A 44 -25.78 37.74 -5.29
CA ALA A 44 -24.80 36.81 -5.83
C ALA A 44 -23.43 37.16 -5.24
N SER A 45 -23.07 36.47 -4.16
CA SER A 45 -21.73 36.53 -3.57
C SER A 45 -20.86 35.48 -4.25
N GLY A 46 -19.70 35.91 -4.76
CA GLY A 46 -18.87 35.19 -5.73
C GLY A 46 -18.81 33.67 -5.55
N GLU A 47 -19.32 32.97 -6.56
CA GLU A 47 -18.94 31.60 -6.85
C GLU A 47 -17.49 31.66 -7.33
N ASP A 48 -16.55 31.38 -6.42
CA ASP A 48 -15.12 31.34 -6.72
C ASP A 48 -14.83 30.11 -7.56
N THR A 49 -15.18 30.20 -8.85
CA THR A 49 -14.75 29.25 -9.88
C THR A 49 -13.28 29.51 -10.22
N SER A 50 -12.41 29.25 -9.25
CA SER A 50 -11.00 28.91 -9.47
C SER A 50 -10.86 27.48 -10.02
N ASP A 51 -11.78 27.09 -10.91
CA ASP A 51 -11.76 25.87 -11.72
C ASP A 51 -10.94 26.10 -13.00
N THR A 52 -9.77 26.71 -12.84
CA THR A 52 -8.66 26.59 -13.79
C THR A 52 -7.97 25.26 -13.55
N ALA A 53 -8.67 24.18 -13.87
CA ALA A 53 -8.10 22.84 -13.87
C ALA A 53 -6.86 22.80 -14.77
N ASP A 54 -5.73 22.36 -14.20
CA ASP A 54 -4.52 22.00 -14.96
C ASP A 54 -4.85 20.86 -15.92
N LEU A 55 -5.17 21.21 -17.17
CA LEU A 55 -5.75 20.27 -18.14
C LEU A 55 -4.77 19.27 -18.75
N HIS A 56 -3.49 19.25 -18.34
CA HIS A 56 -2.42 18.45 -18.99
C HIS A 56 -1.49 17.70 -18.04
N ALA A 57 -1.76 17.65 -16.73
CA ALA A 57 -1.11 16.66 -15.87
C ALA A 57 -1.75 15.27 -16.12
N PRO A 58 -0.97 14.21 -16.43
CA PRO A 58 -1.52 12.87 -16.50
C PRO A 58 -2.07 12.50 -15.11
N ARG A 59 -3.38 12.24 -15.04
CA ARG A 59 -4.03 11.77 -13.81
C ARG A 59 -3.66 10.31 -13.60
N HIS A 60 -2.61 10.08 -12.81
CA HIS A 60 -2.26 8.76 -12.31
C HIS A 60 -3.44 8.18 -11.51
N PRO A 61 -4.00 7.01 -11.89
CA PRO A 61 -5.13 6.43 -11.18
C PRO A 61 -4.79 5.96 -9.75
N VAL A 62 -3.51 5.68 -9.47
CA VAL A 62 -3.03 5.18 -8.17
C VAL A 62 -2.17 6.27 -7.49
N SER A 63 -2.27 6.39 -6.16
CA SER A 63 -1.41 7.27 -5.38
C SER A 63 -0.50 6.46 -4.45
N VAL A 64 0.72 6.95 -4.23
CA VAL A 64 1.68 6.42 -3.26
C VAL A 64 2.03 7.56 -2.30
N GLU A 65 2.14 7.28 -1.01
CA GLU A 65 2.67 8.21 0.00
C GLU A 65 3.70 7.48 0.86
N VAL A 66 4.86 8.09 1.09
CA VAL A 66 5.94 7.54 1.93
C VAL A 66 6.03 8.33 3.23
N PHE A 67 5.86 7.64 4.36
CA PHE A 67 5.93 8.19 5.71
C PHE A 67 7.31 8.03 6.35
N ALA A 68 8.03 6.96 6.01
CA ALA A 68 9.42 6.76 6.41
C ALA A 68 10.24 6.09 5.29
N PRO A 69 11.50 6.50 5.08
CA PRO A 69 12.16 7.67 5.67
C PRO A 69 11.56 8.98 5.14
N GLY A 70 11.78 10.08 5.86
CA GLY A 70 11.52 11.44 5.39
C GLY A 70 12.67 12.02 4.57
N ASN A 71 12.39 13.09 3.81
CA ASN A 71 13.41 13.78 3.04
C ASN A 71 14.45 14.44 3.95
N ARG A 72 15.72 14.06 3.77
CA ARG A 72 16.93 14.44 4.54
C ARG A 72 17.01 13.82 5.95
N ASP A 73 16.25 12.77 6.22
CA ASP A 73 16.45 11.99 7.45
C ASP A 73 17.84 11.35 7.48
N ASN A 74 18.40 11.23 8.69
CA ASN A 74 19.55 10.39 8.97
C ASN A 74 19.02 9.11 9.65
N ALA A 75 18.80 8.07 8.87
CA ALA A 75 17.99 6.93 9.25
C ALA A 75 18.84 5.71 9.65
N GLY A 76 18.43 5.03 10.72
CA GLY A 76 18.96 3.74 11.13
C GLY A 76 20.18 3.78 12.04
N ASP A 77 20.81 2.61 12.15
CA ASP A 77 21.92 2.24 13.03
C ASP A 77 22.79 1.20 12.31
N GLU A 78 24.10 1.45 12.18
CA GLU A 78 25.05 0.62 11.42
C GLU A 78 24.54 0.12 10.03
N GLY A 79 23.78 0.94 9.30
CA GLY A 79 23.18 0.61 7.99
C GLY A 79 21.86 -0.17 8.02
N ALA A 80 21.38 -0.54 9.21
CA ALA A 80 20.16 -1.30 9.44
C ALA A 80 19.18 -0.49 10.34
N GLY A 81 18.05 -1.10 10.73
CA GLY A 81 17.13 -0.55 11.73
C GLY A 81 16.31 0.66 11.28
N TRP A 82 16.46 1.12 10.03
CA TRP A 82 15.59 2.12 9.41
C TRP A 82 14.33 1.47 8.82
N PHE A 83 13.32 2.29 8.57
CA PHE A 83 12.02 1.85 8.07
C PHE A 83 11.80 2.28 6.62
N VAL A 84 11.09 1.43 5.87
CA VAL A 84 10.26 1.88 4.75
C VAL A 84 8.82 1.72 5.21
N ASP A 85 8.06 2.82 5.22
CA ASP A 85 6.67 2.85 5.67
C ASP A 85 5.86 3.70 4.69
N LEU A 86 4.83 3.12 4.09
CA LEU A 86 4.09 3.74 2.98
C LEU A 86 2.63 3.31 2.92
N ALA A 87 1.82 4.14 2.26
CA ALA A 87 0.47 3.81 1.83
C ALA A 87 0.34 3.87 0.31
N VAL A 88 -0.49 3.00 -0.24
CA VAL A 88 -0.87 2.97 -1.65
C VAL A 88 -2.39 3.01 -1.76
N SER A 89 -2.90 4.05 -2.40
CA SER A 89 -4.33 4.25 -2.65
C SER A 89 -4.71 3.87 -4.08
N TYR A 90 -5.55 2.85 -4.21
CA TYR A 90 -6.04 2.33 -5.48
C TYR A 90 -7.50 2.72 -5.73
N PRO A 91 -7.90 2.97 -6.98
CA PRO A 91 -9.30 3.20 -7.32
C PRO A 91 -10.09 1.89 -7.26
N GLY A 92 -11.28 1.94 -6.67
CA GLY A 92 -12.18 0.80 -6.55
C GLY A 92 -11.78 -0.19 -5.43
N SER A 93 -11.86 -1.49 -5.74
CA SER A 93 -11.73 -2.56 -4.75
C SER A 93 -10.30 -3.15 -4.69
N PRO A 94 -9.93 -3.87 -3.61
CA PRO A 94 -8.58 -4.45 -3.48
C PRO A 94 -8.20 -5.42 -4.61
N ALA A 95 -9.17 -5.98 -5.33
CA ALA A 95 -8.92 -6.84 -6.48
C ALA A 95 -8.19 -6.12 -7.63
N ALA A 96 -8.42 -4.81 -7.80
CA ALA A 96 -7.71 -4.02 -8.82
C ALA A 96 -6.22 -3.86 -8.50
N ALA A 97 -5.87 -3.79 -7.21
CA ALA A 97 -4.48 -3.76 -6.72
C ALA A 97 -3.76 -5.11 -6.83
N GLY A 98 -4.44 -6.17 -7.31
CA GLY A 98 -3.95 -7.54 -7.22
C GLY A 98 -3.82 -8.05 -5.78
N PHE A 99 -4.43 -7.37 -4.80
CA PHE A 99 -4.19 -7.64 -3.39
C PHE A 99 -4.76 -8.99 -2.96
N THR A 100 -3.89 -9.95 -2.65
CA THR A 100 -4.30 -11.34 -2.42
C THR A 100 -4.62 -11.66 -0.94
N ALA A 101 -3.84 -11.14 0.00
CA ALA A 101 -4.02 -11.31 1.44
C ALA A 101 -3.16 -10.32 2.24
N ARG A 102 -3.50 -10.14 3.53
CA ARG A 102 -2.62 -9.44 4.49
C ARG A 102 -1.33 -10.23 4.69
N GLN A 103 -0.23 -9.52 4.88
CA GLN A 103 1.09 -10.08 5.12
C GLN A 103 1.52 -9.93 6.59
N LEU A 104 2.16 -10.97 7.12
CA LEU A 104 3.07 -10.87 8.25
C LEU A 104 4.28 -11.77 7.99
N THR A 105 5.40 -11.17 7.61
CA THR A 105 6.62 -11.86 7.13
C THR A 105 7.89 -11.29 7.76
N GLY A 106 8.99 -12.04 7.67
CA GLY A 106 10.31 -11.57 8.08
C GLY A 106 11.36 -12.67 8.02
N PRO A 107 12.65 -12.34 8.23
CA PRO A 107 13.72 -13.32 8.24
C PRO A 107 13.59 -14.29 9.42
N ALA A 108 14.03 -15.53 9.21
CA ALA A 108 14.09 -16.59 10.21
C ALA A 108 12.75 -16.78 10.98
N GLY A 109 12.74 -16.54 12.30
CA GLY A 109 11.56 -16.73 13.15
C GLY A 109 10.58 -15.56 13.17
N HIS A 110 10.84 -14.45 12.44
CA HIS A 110 10.13 -13.19 12.65
C HIS A 110 8.80 -13.05 11.91
N ASN A 111 8.48 -13.91 10.94
CA ASN A 111 7.17 -14.55 10.74
C ASN A 111 7.07 -15.25 9.38
N ASN A 112 6.31 -16.35 9.35
CA ASN A 112 5.53 -16.81 8.20
C ASN A 112 4.43 -17.76 8.71
N ILE A 113 3.72 -17.34 9.77
CA ILE A 113 2.82 -18.18 10.56
C ILE A 113 1.36 -17.78 10.25
N PRO A 114 0.43 -18.73 10.10
CA PRO A 114 -1.00 -18.42 9.92
C PRO A 114 -1.54 -17.46 10.99
N PRO A 115 -2.45 -16.54 10.64
CA PRO A 115 -3.30 -16.57 9.44
C PRO A 115 -2.82 -15.72 8.24
N SER A 116 -1.68 -15.04 8.33
CA SER A 116 -1.22 -14.06 7.31
C SER A 116 0.16 -14.42 6.70
N PRO A 117 0.35 -15.63 6.14
CA PRO A 117 1.63 -16.01 5.55
C PRO A 117 1.93 -15.22 4.26
N GLY A 118 3.20 -15.13 3.89
CA GLY A 118 3.68 -14.50 2.65
C GLY A 118 5.08 -14.98 2.31
N THR A 119 5.71 -14.41 1.28
CA THR A 119 7.14 -14.63 1.02
C THR A 119 7.99 -13.50 1.63
N PHE A 120 9.31 -13.72 1.73
CA PHE A 120 10.23 -12.70 2.24
C PHE A 120 11.57 -12.85 1.51
N SER A 121 11.72 -12.08 0.44
CA SER A 121 12.87 -12.16 -0.46
C SER A 121 12.91 -10.93 -1.36
N PRO A 122 14.06 -10.50 -1.88
CA PRO A 122 14.08 -9.45 -2.89
C PRO A 122 13.28 -9.88 -4.13
N GLY A 123 12.50 -8.95 -4.69
CA GLY A 123 11.69 -9.15 -5.88
C GLY A 123 10.29 -8.57 -5.78
N LYS A 124 9.43 -9.03 -6.70
CA LYS A 124 8.00 -8.71 -6.76
C LYS A 124 7.27 -9.32 -5.56
N ASP A 125 6.38 -8.55 -4.95
CA ASP A 125 5.56 -8.95 -3.79
C ASP A 125 4.43 -9.92 -4.19
N ASP A 126 4.16 -10.95 -3.37
CA ASP A 126 3.07 -11.93 -3.62
C ASP A 126 1.68 -11.49 -3.11
N ARG A 127 1.66 -10.41 -2.33
CA ARG A 127 0.48 -9.75 -1.73
C ARG A 127 0.15 -8.42 -2.38
N LEU A 128 1.13 -7.63 -2.82
CA LEU A 128 0.92 -6.37 -3.55
C LEU A 128 1.72 -6.33 -4.88
N PRO A 129 1.31 -7.14 -5.89
CA PRO A 129 2.14 -7.49 -7.04
C PRO A 129 2.40 -6.35 -8.05
N GLY A 130 1.79 -5.18 -7.89
CA GLY A 130 2.06 -3.99 -8.70
C GLY A 130 3.13 -3.06 -8.12
N LEU A 131 3.56 -3.26 -6.86
CA LEU A 131 4.47 -2.34 -6.18
C LEU A 131 5.94 -2.56 -6.59
N VAL A 132 6.64 -1.45 -6.83
CA VAL A 132 8.09 -1.38 -6.97
C VAL A 132 8.66 -0.45 -5.93
N VAL A 133 9.63 -0.94 -5.16
CA VAL A 133 10.45 -0.17 -4.22
C VAL A 133 11.92 -0.36 -4.58
N LEU A 134 12.65 0.72 -4.80
CA LEU A 134 14.09 0.71 -5.11
C LEU A 134 14.84 1.57 -4.09
N THR A 135 16.10 1.23 -3.81
CA THR A 135 17.05 2.20 -3.23
C THR A 135 18.32 2.29 -4.04
N SER A 136 18.76 3.53 -4.33
CA SER A 136 19.86 3.82 -5.26
C SER A 136 21.22 3.23 -4.84
N THR A 137 21.35 2.76 -3.61
CA THR A 137 22.59 2.18 -3.04
C THR A 137 22.45 0.68 -2.69
N THR A 138 21.36 0.02 -3.11
CA THR A 138 21.21 -1.44 -2.93
C THR A 138 22.40 -2.19 -3.51
N THR A 139 22.98 -3.11 -2.73
CA THR A 139 24.16 -3.88 -3.12
C THR A 139 23.82 -5.06 -4.05
N ALA A 140 24.62 -5.28 -5.09
CA ALA A 140 24.60 -6.51 -5.90
C ALA A 140 25.43 -7.66 -5.27
N ALA A 141 26.12 -7.42 -4.16
CA ALA A 141 27.01 -8.42 -3.54
C ALA A 141 26.29 -9.49 -2.71
N ARG A 142 24.97 -9.38 -2.53
CA ARG A 142 24.14 -10.32 -1.75
C ARG A 142 23.29 -11.18 -2.66
N THR A 143 23.22 -12.48 -2.38
CA THR A 143 22.36 -13.43 -3.11
C THR A 143 20.92 -12.94 -3.16
N GLY A 144 20.34 -12.90 -4.37
CA GLY A 144 18.98 -12.42 -4.63
C GLY A 144 18.89 -10.92 -4.94
N PHE A 145 19.92 -10.12 -4.66
CA PHE A 145 19.95 -8.70 -5.02
C PHE A 145 20.69 -8.49 -6.34
N SER A 146 20.21 -7.53 -7.13
CA SER A 146 20.73 -7.14 -8.45
C SER A 146 21.19 -5.66 -8.48
N GLY A 147 21.60 -5.13 -7.33
CA GLY A 147 21.99 -3.71 -7.21
C GLY A 147 20.79 -2.77 -7.10
N PRO A 148 20.93 -1.48 -7.51
CA PRO A 148 19.86 -0.47 -7.39
C PRO A 148 18.53 -0.83 -8.07
N GLY A 149 18.56 -1.65 -9.12
CA GLY A 149 17.35 -2.15 -9.80
C GLY A 149 16.63 -3.30 -9.09
N THR A 150 17.08 -3.75 -7.91
CA THR A 150 16.37 -4.79 -7.16
C THR A 150 15.03 -4.25 -6.67
N ASN A 151 13.91 -4.88 -7.04
CA ASN A 151 12.64 -4.55 -6.39
C ASN A 151 12.66 -5.06 -4.94
N LEU A 152 12.40 -4.19 -3.99
CA LEU A 152 12.43 -4.47 -2.56
C LEU A 152 11.03 -4.66 -1.96
N ALA A 153 9.96 -4.58 -2.77
CA ALA A 153 8.58 -4.68 -2.29
C ALA A 153 8.33 -5.96 -1.47
N ASN A 154 8.80 -7.13 -1.95
CA ASN A 154 8.64 -8.41 -1.24
C ASN A 154 9.53 -8.59 0.01
N LEU A 155 10.00 -7.47 0.59
CA LEU A 155 10.64 -7.38 1.90
C LEU A 155 9.76 -6.63 2.91
N PHE A 156 8.54 -6.20 2.56
CA PHE A 156 7.58 -5.65 3.53
C PHE A 156 7.18 -6.70 4.57
N ASN A 157 7.34 -6.36 5.85
CA ASN A 157 7.04 -7.25 6.97
C ASN A 157 5.54 -7.31 7.26
N VAL A 158 4.83 -6.20 7.04
CA VAL A 158 3.41 -6.04 7.38
C VAL A 158 2.70 -5.34 6.24
N THR A 159 1.69 -6.00 5.68
CA THR A 159 0.79 -5.45 4.65
C THR A 159 -0.65 -5.56 5.11
N GLY A 160 -1.40 -4.46 5.06
CA GLY A 160 -2.79 -4.42 5.50
C GLY A 160 -3.65 -3.41 4.74
N ILE A 161 -4.96 -3.65 4.69
CA ILE A 161 -5.93 -2.64 4.21
C ILE A 161 -6.27 -1.71 5.38
N THR A 162 -6.08 -0.41 5.20
CA THR A 162 -6.32 0.64 6.23
C THR A 162 -7.64 1.37 6.02
N ASP A 163 -7.96 1.75 4.78
CA ASP A 163 -9.30 2.22 4.38
C ASP A 163 -9.85 1.41 3.19
N ARG A 164 -11.18 1.26 3.13
CA ARG A 164 -11.86 0.62 2.00
C ARG A 164 -13.30 1.09 1.85
N SER A 165 -13.58 1.68 0.70
CA SER A 165 -14.92 2.07 0.26
C SER A 165 -15.35 1.28 -1.00
N ALA A 166 -16.42 1.71 -1.66
CA ALA A 166 -16.81 1.17 -2.97
C ALA A 166 -15.95 1.72 -4.12
N THR A 167 -15.22 2.82 -3.89
CA THR A 167 -14.53 3.61 -4.92
C THR A 167 -13.04 3.81 -4.65
N SER A 168 -12.53 3.39 -3.48
CA SER A 168 -11.12 3.47 -3.10
C SER A 168 -10.75 2.33 -2.15
N THR A 169 -9.50 1.88 -2.24
CA THR A 169 -8.85 0.98 -1.28
C THR A 169 -7.47 1.54 -0.94
N GLU A 170 -7.19 1.75 0.34
CA GLU A 170 -5.85 2.08 0.84
C GLU A 170 -5.19 0.82 1.42
N ILE A 171 -3.95 0.57 1.01
CA ILE A 171 -3.10 -0.53 1.48
C ILE A 171 -1.85 0.09 2.11
N TRP A 172 -1.51 -0.34 3.31
CA TRP A 172 -0.35 0.10 4.07
C TRP A 172 0.70 -1.00 4.13
N ASP A 173 1.96 -0.62 3.92
CA ASP A 173 3.12 -1.49 3.87
C ASP A 173 4.26 -0.97 4.76
N THR A 174 4.73 -1.79 5.69
CA THR A 174 5.80 -1.45 6.64
C THR A 174 6.92 -2.50 6.66
N TRP A 175 8.16 -2.04 6.50
CA TRP A 175 9.38 -2.83 6.53
C TRP A 175 10.37 -2.23 7.52
N ILE A 176 10.97 -3.05 8.39
CA ILE A 176 12.20 -2.70 9.10
C ILE A 176 13.40 -3.33 8.39
N VAL A 177 14.33 -2.48 7.91
CA VAL A 177 15.49 -2.90 7.14
C VAL A 177 16.54 -3.49 8.07
N GLY A 178 16.43 -4.79 8.35
CA GLY A 178 17.24 -5.49 9.35
C GLY A 178 18.70 -5.78 8.96
N ALA A 179 19.21 -5.21 7.86
CA ALA A 179 20.60 -5.38 7.42
C ALA A 179 21.04 -4.23 6.49
N ASP A 180 22.36 -4.00 6.42
CA ASP A 180 23.08 -3.03 5.57
C ASP A 180 23.01 -3.32 4.05
N ILE A 181 21.84 -3.73 3.53
CA ILE A 181 21.63 -4.06 2.11
C ILE A 181 21.80 -2.86 1.16
N ALA A 182 21.63 -1.65 1.68
CA ALA A 182 21.78 -0.39 0.95
C ALA A 182 23.03 0.41 1.40
N GLY A 183 23.96 -0.25 2.11
CA GLY A 183 25.21 0.35 2.59
C GLY A 183 25.17 0.85 4.04
N ARG A 184 26.19 1.63 4.39
CA ARG A 184 26.41 2.33 5.67
C ARG A 184 27.03 3.69 5.38
N ASP A 185 26.70 4.71 6.16
CA ASP A 185 27.28 6.06 6.07
C ASP A 185 27.19 6.62 4.63
N VAL A 186 26.00 6.56 4.05
CA VAL A 186 25.80 6.81 2.61
C VAL A 186 24.49 7.55 2.31
N ASP A 187 24.59 8.56 1.46
CA ASP A 187 23.43 9.23 0.88
C ASP A 187 22.77 8.32 -0.16
N THR A 188 21.44 8.18 -0.08
CA THR A 188 20.68 7.28 -0.93
C THR A 188 19.32 7.89 -1.31
N VAL A 189 18.66 7.25 -2.26
CA VAL A 189 17.35 7.65 -2.77
C VAL A 189 16.43 6.45 -2.73
N LEU A 190 15.34 6.54 -1.95
CA LEU A 190 14.21 5.63 -2.06
C LEU A 190 13.37 6.07 -3.26
N THR A 191 13.01 5.13 -4.13
CA THR A 191 12.08 5.38 -5.24
C THR A 191 10.95 4.36 -5.19
N VAL A 192 9.70 4.83 -5.20
CA VAL A 192 8.51 3.97 -5.09
C VAL A 192 7.52 4.30 -6.19
N ALA A 193 6.96 3.27 -6.83
CA ALA A 193 5.86 3.42 -7.77
C ALA A 193 5.01 2.15 -7.86
N VAL A 194 3.81 2.27 -8.42
CA VAL A 194 2.99 1.15 -8.87
C VAL A 194 3.08 1.05 -10.39
N VAL A 195 3.49 -0.12 -10.89
CA VAL A 195 3.55 -0.42 -12.33
C VAL A 195 2.13 -0.50 -12.89
N ASP A 196 1.96 -0.01 -14.11
CA ASP A 196 0.65 0.01 -14.77
C ASP A 196 0.15 -1.42 -15.10
N ASP A 197 -1.12 -1.54 -15.48
CA ASP A 197 -1.66 -2.78 -16.06
C ASP A 197 -1.18 -2.90 -17.52
N LEU A 198 0.07 -3.37 -17.68
CA LEU A 198 0.78 -3.50 -18.95
C LEU A 198 0.23 -4.64 -19.81
N ASN A 199 -0.38 -5.66 -19.18
CA ASN A 199 -0.96 -6.80 -19.88
C ASN A 199 -2.47 -6.64 -20.20
N HIS A 200 -3.12 -5.64 -19.57
CA HIS A 200 -4.53 -5.27 -19.73
C HIS A 200 -5.53 -6.32 -19.20
N ASP A 201 -5.20 -7.01 -18.09
CA ASP A 201 -6.12 -7.93 -17.39
C ASP A 201 -7.06 -7.24 -16.38
N GLY A 202 -6.85 -5.94 -16.11
CA GLY A 202 -7.59 -5.13 -15.15
C GLY A 202 -7.00 -5.13 -13.74
N ILE A 203 -5.78 -5.64 -13.55
CA ILE A 203 -5.13 -5.80 -12.24
C ILE A 203 -3.70 -5.25 -12.31
N TYR A 204 -3.35 -4.32 -11.42
CA TYR A 204 -1.99 -3.81 -11.26
C TYR A 204 -1.06 -4.89 -10.69
N ASN A 205 -0.56 -5.76 -11.56
CA ASN A 205 0.23 -6.92 -11.18
C ASN A 205 1.52 -7.10 -12.00
N ASP A 206 1.88 -6.17 -12.88
CA ASP A 206 3.00 -6.35 -13.82
C ASP A 206 4.39 -5.93 -13.29
N ALA A 207 4.54 -5.67 -11.97
CA ALA A 207 5.83 -5.25 -11.43
C ALA A 207 6.93 -6.32 -11.60
N PRO A 208 8.11 -5.95 -12.11
CA PRO A 208 9.22 -6.88 -12.23
C PRO A 208 9.89 -7.13 -10.87
N SER A 209 10.61 -8.25 -10.76
CA SER A 209 11.47 -8.50 -9.60
C SER A 209 12.80 -7.74 -9.66
N VAL A 210 13.23 -7.36 -10.86
CA VAL A 210 14.39 -6.49 -11.10
C VAL A 210 14.02 -5.50 -12.19
N VAL A 211 14.11 -4.21 -11.90
CA VAL A 211 13.97 -3.12 -12.86
C VAL A 211 15.29 -3.01 -13.63
N ALA A 212 15.22 -3.00 -14.96
CA ALA A 212 16.38 -2.77 -15.81
C ALA A 212 16.63 -1.26 -15.97
N ASP A 213 17.86 -0.89 -16.32
CA ASP A 213 18.15 0.39 -16.95
C ASP A 213 17.51 0.36 -18.35
N LEU A 214 16.34 0.99 -18.49
CA LEU A 214 15.55 1.04 -19.71
C LEU A 214 15.89 2.28 -20.55
N ASN A 215 16.47 3.30 -19.92
CA ASN A 215 16.83 4.55 -20.57
C ASN A 215 18.27 4.56 -21.13
N GLY A 216 19.15 3.72 -20.59
CA GLY A 216 20.52 3.48 -21.02
C GLY A 216 21.56 4.44 -20.43
N ASP A 217 21.26 5.15 -19.34
CA ASP A 217 22.19 6.09 -18.70
C ASP A 217 23.07 5.48 -17.60
N GLY A 218 22.92 4.17 -17.32
CA GLY A 218 23.70 3.42 -16.34
C GLY A 218 23.22 3.55 -14.91
N VAL A 219 22.09 4.22 -14.67
CA VAL A 219 21.43 4.36 -13.36
C VAL A 219 20.04 3.76 -13.47
N VAL A 220 19.59 3.03 -12.45
CA VAL A 220 18.18 2.60 -12.36
C VAL A 220 17.45 3.55 -11.41
N ASP A 221 16.62 4.43 -11.95
CA ASP A 221 15.88 5.44 -11.18
C ASP A 221 14.43 5.66 -11.70
N ALA A 222 13.81 6.76 -11.27
CA ALA A 222 12.46 7.14 -11.69
C ALA A 222 12.29 7.29 -13.22
N LYS A 223 13.36 7.49 -14.00
CA LYS A 223 13.33 7.49 -15.47
C LYS A 223 12.98 6.10 -16.01
N ASP A 224 13.54 5.05 -15.42
CA ASP A 224 13.30 3.68 -15.85
C ASP A 224 11.92 3.21 -15.45
N LEU A 225 11.42 3.64 -14.28
CA LEU A 225 10.02 3.41 -13.91
C LEU A 225 9.06 4.13 -14.87
N ARG A 226 9.36 5.36 -15.32
CA ARG A 226 8.59 6.03 -16.39
C ARG A 226 8.66 5.28 -17.73
N ALA A 227 9.81 4.72 -18.07
CA ALA A 227 10.00 3.95 -19.31
C ALA A 227 9.33 2.56 -19.26
N LEU A 228 9.21 1.96 -18.07
CA LEU A 228 8.50 0.72 -17.80
C LEU A 228 6.97 0.89 -17.91
N GLY A 229 6.46 2.04 -17.47
CA GLY A 229 5.03 2.34 -17.38
C GLY A 229 4.51 2.20 -15.94
N VAL A 230 3.91 3.27 -15.41
CA VAL A 230 3.44 3.36 -14.01
C VAL A 230 2.04 3.94 -13.92
N ALA A 231 1.20 3.28 -13.11
CA ALA A 231 -0.14 3.74 -12.74
C ALA A 231 -0.14 4.81 -11.64
N SER A 232 1.00 5.02 -10.95
CA SER A 232 1.14 6.03 -9.90
C SER A 232 2.10 7.17 -10.28
N THR A 233 2.02 8.26 -9.53
CA THR A 233 3.18 9.16 -9.35
C THR A 233 4.36 8.33 -8.81
N ILE A 234 5.58 8.71 -9.19
CA ILE A 234 6.79 8.07 -8.67
C ILE A 234 7.29 8.90 -7.49
N GLU A 235 7.13 8.37 -6.28
CA GLU A 235 7.65 9.00 -5.07
C GLU A 235 9.16 8.80 -4.99
N THR A 236 9.86 9.86 -4.57
CA THR A 236 11.33 9.91 -4.50
C THR A 236 11.74 10.60 -3.21
N VAL A 237 12.42 9.88 -2.31
CA VAL A 237 12.90 10.42 -1.03
C VAL A 237 14.42 10.33 -0.98
N HIS A 238 15.06 11.49 -0.81
CA HIS A 238 16.50 11.58 -0.57
C HIS A 238 16.76 11.52 0.93
N PHE A 239 17.58 10.57 1.41
CA PHE A 239 17.91 10.43 2.82
C PHE A 239 19.32 9.86 3.01
N HIS A 240 19.83 9.90 4.23
CA HIS A 240 21.13 9.35 4.59
C HIS A 240 20.94 8.08 5.43
N ILE A 241 21.66 7.01 5.09
CA ILE A 241 21.72 5.78 5.90
C ILE A 241 22.85 5.91 6.91
N ASN A 242 22.50 5.98 8.20
CA ASN A 242 23.46 6.14 9.28
C ASN A 242 24.42 4.94 9.38
N GLY A 243 25.73 5.20 9.43
CA GLY A 243 26.74 4.17 9.65
C GLY A 243 27.25 4.04 11.09
N ALA A 244 26.85 4.93 12.00
CA ALA A 244 27.28 4.91 13.40
C ALA A 244 26.44 3.92 14.24
N PRO A 245 27.03 3.35 15.31
CA PRO A 245 26.32 2.52 16.29
C PRO A 245 25.47 3.34 17.27
N ILE A 246 24.38 2.77 17.77
CA ILE A 246 23.69 3.21 18.99
C ILE A 246 24.68 3.13 20.17
N ALA A 247 24.88 4.27 20.84
CA ALA A 247 25.78 4.46 21.98
C ALA A 247 25.18 4.05 23.33
#